data_AF-A0A2S7FF82-F1
#
_entry.id   AF-A0A2S7FF82-F1
#
_cell.length_a   1.000
_cell.length_b   1.000
_cell.length_c   1.000
_cell.angle_alpha   90.00
_cell.angle_beta   90.00
_cell.angle_gamma   90.00
#
_symmetry.space_group_name_H-M   'P 1'
#
loop_
_entity.id
_entity.type
_entity.pdbx_description
1 polymer ?
#
loop_
_entity_poly.entity_id
_entity_poly.type
_entity_poly.pdbx_seq_one_letter_code
_entity_poly.pdbx_strand_id
1 'polypeptide(L)'
;MENINVLIEQRDEILSKIKNIEESCEGIDNENNAKKITALNMNKSNLIAQKTNITAELQKIEQQLSSINVEINNLSGKGIDRILDAIKEQRWYFFKNKPKVLMDRETGLLWANLDYYNSGINENGDDHNYNEKYSSIFELNLDGYLGWKLPNKEQFIKMIEDKTFPFQKGEYHAIKEKITWRIENGSNAKSISLSSNFKSIDSWSSQWLPCNQSLMQADYANNVCEDNKIYAEKERLQFTLDLFTNNNLEPIFNDEEITALYRKIFIEKPVLIDKLNELQLQINDMQKEVLLSSTFDYNTLLIKYDLKNIDKSVIKYYEAVKKWIDNLMDKMKYYEEVKSDIIRDCNVIGLSLSKKYEDSPNLTDEENELLKSRQMFFKKHFELGMNNVNLRLLSIKKQAERIENRIEEINDGDNAIEELALLESENRASFSFIAENTSNIIKNALVKIEYFEKHKNFTGLAVKVWDEWTDDYKAFKTAKKEELKNLCEDDGIEQEIWECWFEDWNKNRLVVEKQLLPLIERGLKGDIITNEVQADSDVRSSNVIRKLLELLKTYKENIDDFYIEERKGIYQKFAFQSGGDLQEKFESESQLYKITSGFQEELQKIIFSLIRLKIRYSF
;
A
#
# COMPACT_ATOMS: atom_id res chain seq x y z
N MET A 1 -13.87 74.03 6.72
CA MET A 1 -14.08 72.69 7.31
C MET A 1 -13.91 71.58 6.27
N GLU A 2 -14.47 71.70 5.06
CA GLU A 2 -14.26 70.72 3.96
C GLU A 2 -12.79 70.42 3.62
N ASN A 3 -11.91 71.42 3.64
CA ASN A 3 -10.50 71.24 3.27
C ASN A 3 -9.69 70.42 4.30
N ILE A 4 -10.12 70.35 5.56
CA ILE A 4 -9.42 69.58 6.61
C ILE A 4 -9.74 68.09 6.52
N ASN A 5 -10.98 67.72 6.18
CA ASN A 5 -11.37 66.31 6.07
C ASN A 5 -10.71 65.65 4.86
N VAL A 6 -10.61 66.36 3.72
CA VAL A 6 -9.87 65.89 2.54
C VAL A 6 -8.39 65.67 2.87
N LEU A 7 -7.78 66.57 3.66
CA LEU A 7 -6.38 66.42 4.09
C LEU A 7 -6.21 65.27 5.10
N ILE A 8 -7.19 64.98 5.94
CA ILE A 8 -7.18 63.83 6.87
C ILE A 8 -7.29 62.51 6.09
N GLU A 9 -8.20 62.41 5.12
CA GLU A 9 -8.33 61.23 4.27
C GLU A 9 -7.07 60.99 3.45
N GLN A 10 -6.48 62.03 2.86
CA GLN A 10 -5.20 61.93 2.15
C GLN A 10 -4.06 61.51 3.07
N ARG A 11 -3.99 62.05 4.30
CA ARG A 11 -3.01 61.64 5.31
C ARG A 11 -3.17 60.16 5.66
N ASP A 12 -4.39 59.70 5.88
CA ASP A 12 -4.66 58.31 6.29
C ASP A 12 -4.41 57.33 5.13
N GLU A 13 -4.70 57.73 3.89
CA GLU A 13 -4.34 56.97 2.70
C GLU A 13 -2.82 56.88 2.51
N ILE A 14 -2.10 57.99 2.72
CA ILE A 14 -0.63 58.02 2.69
C ILE A 14 -0.04 57.18 3.82
N LEU A 15 -0.56 57.27 5.05
CA LEU A 15 -0.14 56.45 6.17
C LEU A 15 -0.40 54.95 5.91
N SER A 16 -1.52 54.61 5.27
CA SER A 16 -1.80 53.23 4.86
C SER A 16 -0.83 52.74 3.77
N LYS A 17 -0.45 53.60 2.82
CA LYS A 17 0.55 53.27 1.79
C LYS A 17 1.94 53.12 2.39
N ILE A 18 2.35 54.01 3.30
CA ILE A 18 3.61 53.92 4.05
C ILE A 18 3.65 52.62 4.84
N LYS A 19 2.58 52.30 5.59
CA LYS A 19 2.49 51.06 6.36
C LYS A 19 2.55 49.80 5.49
N ASN A 20 1.94 49.82 4.31
CA ASN A 20 2.05 48.73 3.33
C ASN A 20 3.48 48.59 2.78
N ILE A 21 4.17 49.71 2.52
CA ILE A 21 5.57 49.71 2.07
C ILE A 21 6.49 49.18 3.19
N GLU A 22 6.31 49.67 4.41
CA GLU A 22 7.01 49.22 5.61
C GLU A 22 6.83 47.70 5.84
N GLU A 23 5.60 47.20 5.75
CA GLU A 23 5.30 45.77 5.91
C GLU A 23 5.88 44.91 4.78
N SER A 24 6.00 45.43 3.54
CA SER A 24 6.43 44.67 2.36
C SER A 24 7.90 44.83 1.95
N CYS A 25 8.56 45.92 2.35
CA CYS A 25 9.92 46.26 1.89
C CYS A 25 10.97 46.28 3.00
N GLU A 26 10.60 46.47 4.27
CA GLU A 26 11.56 46.69 5.37
C GLU A 26 11.86 45.43 6.21
N GLY A 27 11.29 44.28 5.85
CA GLY A 27 11.65 42.99 6.45
C GLY A 27 11.45 42.96 7.98
N ILE A 28 12.42 42.38 8.71
CA ILE A 28 12.38 42.24 10.18
C ILE A 28 12.72 43.54 10.93
N ASP A 29 13.36 44.49 10.27
CA ASP A 29 13.84 45.73 10.89
C ASP A 29 12.68 46.69 11.22
N ASN A 30 11.51 46.49 10.59
CA ASN A 30 10.28 47.19 10.92
C ASN A 30 9.61 46.63 12.19
N GLU A 31 9.31 47.50 13.16
CA GLU A 31 8.79 47.14 14.48
C GLU A 31 7.44 46.37 14.42
N ASN A 32 6.58 46.68 13.45
CA ASN A 32 5.29 45.99 13.29
C ASN A 32 5.48 44.57 12.76
N ASN A 33 6.37 44.39 11.79
CA ASN A 33 6.76 43.07 11.28
C ASN A 33 7.46 42.23 12.34
N ALA A 34 8.36 42.83 13.12
CA ALA A 34 9.02 42.17 14.25
C ALA A 34 8.01 41.68 15.31
N LYS A 35 7.01 42.50 15.66
CA LYS A 35 5.93 42.10 16.59
C LYS A 35 5.07 40.98 16.03
N LYS A 36 4.71 41.04 14.74
CA LYS A 36 3.92 40.01 14.05
C LYS A 36 4.68 38.67 13.96
N ILE A 37 5.97 38.71 13.63
CA ILE A 37 6.84 37.52 13.61
C ILE A 37 6.99 36.93 15.01
N THR A 38 7.12 37.77 16.04
CA THR A 38 7.21 37.31 17.43
C THR A 38 5.91 36.60 17.87
N ALA A 39 4.74 37.16 17.53
CA ALA A 39 3.44 36.53 17.81
C ALA A 39 3.27 35.19 17.05
N LEU A 40 3.67 35.14 15.78
CA LEU A 40 3.66 33.91 14.99
C LEU A 40 4.63 32.85 15.55
N ASN A 41 5.81 33.25 16.00
CA ASN A 41 6.78 32.35 16.64
C ASN A 41 6.27 31.82 17.99
N MET A 42 5.58 32.63 18.80
CA MET A 42 4.91 32.16 20.01
C MET A 42 3.82 31.14 19.71
N ASN A 43 2.97 31.40 18.71
CA ASN A 43 1.91 30.47 18.33
C ASN A 43 2.49 29.16 17.75
N LYS A 44 3.54 29.26 16.94
CA LYS A 44 4.32 28.11 16.43
C LYS A 44 4.92 27.29 17.58
N SER A 45 5.53 27.92 18.57
CA SER A 45 6.07 27.22 19.75
C SER A 45 4.97 26.52 20.57
N ASN A 46 3.80 27.13 20.73
CA ASN A 46 2.67 26.50 21.42
C ASN A 46 2.15 25.27 20.66
N LEU A 47 2.02 25.35 19.33
CA LEU A 47 1.61 24.23 18.50
C LEU A 47 2.67 23.10 18.47
N ILE A 48 3.96 23.45 18.47
CA ILE A 48 5.05 22.47 18.61
C ILE A 48 4.98 21.78 19.97
N ALA A 49 4.74 22.52 21.06
CA ALA A 49 4.60 21.94 22.39
C ALA A 49 3.38 21.00 22.47
N GLN A 50 2.24 21.38 21.90
CA GLN A 50 1.05 20.51 21.80
C GLN A 50 1.33 19.25 20.98
N LYS A 51 2.00 19.38 19.83
CA LYS A 51 2.42 18.24 19.00
C LYS A 51 3.33 17.30 19.78
N THR A 52 4.33 17.81 20.49
CA THR A 52 5.24 17.00 21.31
C THR A 52 4.49 16.28 22.43
N ASN A 53 3.51 16.93 23.06
CA ASN A 53 2.72 16.34 24.13
C ASN A 53 1.81 15.21 23.62
N ILE A 54 1.10 15.43 22.51
CA ILE A 54 0.29 14.40 21.84
C ILE A 54 1.19 13.23 21.40
N THR A 55 2.38 13.51 20.88
CA THR A 55 3.33 12.45 20.46
C THR A 55 3.80 11.62 21.66
N ALA A 56 4.06 12.25 22.81
CA ALA A 56 4.42 11.54 24.04
C ALA A 56 3.26 10.69 24.59
N GLU A 57 2.02 11.19 24.51
CA GLU A 57 0.83 10.40 24.86
C GLU A 57 0.63 9.22 23.91
N LEU A 58 0.83 9.41 22.61
CA LEU A 58 0.76 8.35 21.60
C LEU A 58 1.81 7.27 21.86
N GLN A 59 3.07 7.65 22.14
CA GLN A 59 4.13 6.71 22.53
C GLN A 59 3.77 5.93 23.81
N LYS A 60 3.11 6.57 24.78
CA LYS A 60 2.69 5.92 26.01
C LYS A 60 1.59 4.90 25.76
N ILE A 61 0.63 5.22 24.89
CA ILE A 61 -0.43 4.29 24.45
C ILE A 61 0.18 3.15 23.62
N GLU A 62 1.14 3.42 22.74
CA GLU A 62 1.86 2.39 21.97
C GLU A 62 2.68 1.46 22.87
N GLN A 63 3.35 1.97 23.91
CA GLN A 63 4.03 1.15 24.91
C GLN A 63 3.05 0.29 25.72
N GLN A 64 1.89 0.82 26.06
CA GLN A 64 0.82 0.07 26.72
C GLN A 64 0.26 -1.02 25.81
N LEU A 65 -0.01 -0.72 24.54
CA LEU A 65 -0.45 -1.69 23.54
C LEU A 65 0.61 -2.77 23.27
N SER A 66 1.89 -2.39 23.20
CA SER A 66 3.01 -3.33 23.06
C SER A 66 3.11 -4.24 24.27
N SER A 67 2.99 -3.71 25.49
CA SER A 67 2.96 -4.51 26.72
C SER A 67 1.76 -5.45 26.76
N ILE A 68 0.57 -4.98 26.37
CA ILE A 68 -0.64 -5.80 26.25
C ILE A 68 -0.46 -6.88 25.19
N ASN A 69 0.15 -6.59 24.04
CA ASN A 69 0.39 -7.58 22.99
C ASN A 69 1.45 -8.62 23.38
N VAL A 70 2.49 -8.22 24.11
CA VAL A 70 3.46 -9.13 24.72
C VAL A 70 2.78 -10.01 25.77
N GLU A 71 1.87 -9.45 26.57
CA GLU A 71 1.09 -10.19 27.55
C GLU A 71 0.08 -11.14 26.87
N ILE A 72 -0.60 -10.72 25.81
CA ILE A 72 -1.49 -11.55 24.98
C ILE A 72 -0.71 -12.71 24.33
N ASN A 73 0.48 -12.46 23.77
CA ASN A 73 1.31 -13.48 23.16
C ASN A 73 1.87 -14.48 24.20
N ASN A 74 2.25 -13.98 25.38
CA ASN A 74 2.64 -14.81 26.52
C ASN A 74 1.47 -15.62 27.10
N LEU A 75 0.24 -15.09 27.03
CA LEU A 75 -1.00 -15.77 27.45
C LEU A 75 -1.51 -16.76 26.39
N SER A 76 -1.31 -16.50 25.09
CA SER A 76 -1.75 -17.38 24.00
C SER A 76 -0.88 -18.63 23.85
N GLY A 77 0.43 -18.52 24.14
CA GLY A 77 1.31 -19.69 24.25
C GLY A 77 0.85 -20.67 25.33
N LYS A 78 0.36 -20.17 26.47
CA LYS A 78 -0.23 -20.99 27.54
C LYS A 78 -1.64 -21.48 27.21
N GLY A 79 -2.42 -20.73 26.43
CA GLY A 79 -3.81 -21.07 26.12
C GLY A 79 -3.96 -22.27 25.19
N ILE A 80 -3.14 -22.32 24.12
CA ILE A 80 -3.12 -23.48 23.21
C ILE A 80 -2.58 -24.71 23.94
N ASP A 81 -1.50 -24.56 24.71
CA ASP A 81 -0.94 -25.66 25.49
C ASP A 81 -1.95 -26.23 26.49
N ARG A 82 -2.73 -25.38 27.19
CA ARG A 82 -3.85 -25.83 28.06
C ARG A 82 -4.95 -26.59 27.30
N ILE A 83 -5.25 -26.18 26.07
CA ILE A 83 -6.22 -26.89 25.22
C ILE A 83 -5.64 -28.24 24.78
N LEU A 84 -4.37 -28.31 24.38
CA LEU A 84 -3.71 -29.55 24.01
C LEU A 84 -3.60 -30.51 25.20
N ASP A 85 -3.30 -30.00 26.40
CA ASP A 85 -3.32 -30.78 27.65
C ASP A 85 -4.72 -31.33 27.94
N ALA A 86 -5.77 -30.53 27.77
CA ALA A 86 -7.14 -31.02 27.88
C ALA A 86 -7.48 -32.07 26.80
N ILE A 87 -6.93 -31.92 25.59
CA ILE A 87 -7.10 -32.91 24.51
C ILE A 87 -6.47 -34.24 24.89
N LYS A 88 -5.31 -34.19 25.55
CA LYS A 88 -4.58 -35.38 26.01
C LYS A 88 -5.39 -36.19 27.02
N GLU A 89 -6.04 -35.51 27.96
CA GLU A 89 -6.79 -36.15 29.05
C GLU A 89 -8.21 -36.60 28.67
N GLN A 90 -8.69 -36.28 27.46
CA GLN A 90 -10.06 -36.57 27.04
C GLN A 90 -10.11 -37.30 25.69
N ARG A 91 -10.73 -38.49 25.70
CA ARG A 91 -10.95 -39.31 24.49
C ARG A 91 -12.24 -38.95 23.74
N TRP A 92 -13.33 -38.73 24.45
CA TRP A 92 -14.67 -38.57 23.85
C TRP A 92 -15.09 -37.11 23.80
N TYR A 93 -15.54 -36.65 22.64
CA TYR A 93 -15.95 -35.26 22.45
C TYR A 93 -17.40 -35.17 22.00
N PHE A 94 -18.19 -34.46 22.79
CA PHE A 94 -19.48 -33.93 22.36
C PHE A 94 -19.26 -32.55 21.74
N PHE A 95 -20.17 -32.13 20.86
CA PHE A 95 -20.06 -30.84 20.19
C PHE A 95 -21.30 -30.00 20.42
N LYS A 96 -21.10 -28.74 20.82
CA LYS A 96 -22.20 -27.81 21.08
C LYS A 96 -23.01 -27.50 19.82
N ASN A 97 -22.33 -27.36 18.69
CA ASN A 97 -22.94 -27.06 17.39
C ASN A 97 -23.37 -28.31 16.60
N LYS A 98 -23.04 -29.52 17.06
CA LYS A 98 -23.38 -30.82 16.46
C LYS A 98 -23.81 -31.84 17.54
N PRO A 99 -24.96 -31.61 18.22
CA PRO A 99 -25.34 -32.38 19.42
C PRO A 99 -25.69 -33.85 19.17
N LYS A 100 -26.10 -34.24 17.96
CA LYS A 100 -26.53 -35.59 17.61
C LYS A 100 -25.38 -36.57 17.36
N VAL A 101 -24.13 -36.09 17.45
CA VAL A 101 -22.93 -36.90 17.25
C VAL A 101 -21.93 -36.71 18.39
N LEU A 102 -21.06 -37.69 18.58
CA LEU A 102 -19.85 -37.57 19.40
C LEU A 102 -18.66 -38.17 18.66
N MET A 103 -17.45 -37.71 18.95
CA MET A 103 -16.22 -38.18 18.30
C MET A 103 -15.33 -38.97 19.27
N ASP A 104 -14.72 -40.03 18.75
CA ASP A 104 -13.61 -40.74 19.39
C ASP A 104 -12.27 -40.14 18.92
N ARG A 105 -11.50 -39.51 19.83
CA ARG A 105 -10.17 -38.94 19.54
C ARG A 105 -9.20 -39.95 18.94
N GLU A 106 -9.23 -41.20 19.36
CA GLU A 106 -8.24 -42.20 18.97
C GLU A 106 -8.44 -42.74 17.56
N THR A 107 -9.64 -42.59 17.02
CA THR A 107 -10.00 -43.12 15.70
C THR A 107 -10.46 -42.04 14.74
N GLY A 108 -10.91 -40.89 15.23
CA GLY A 108 -11.54 -39.84 14.45
C GLY A 108 -12.96 -40.20 13.99
N LEU A 109 -13.50 -41.35 14.45
CA LEU A 109 -14.83 -41.80 14.11
C LEU A 109 -15.87 -40.97 14.85
N LEU A 110 -16.91 -40.58 14.12
CA LEU A 110 -18.15 -40.08 14.69
C LEU A 110 -19.06 -41.26 15.04
N TRP A 111 -19.71 -41.15 16.19
CA TRP A 111 -20.71 -42.07 16.68
C TRP A 111 -22.03 -41.33 16.85
N ALA A 112 -23.16 -42.01 16.64
CA ALA A 112 -24.45 -41.42 16.93
C ALA A 112 -24.61 -41.19 18.43
N ASN A 113 -25.00 -39.99 18.82
CA ASN A 113 -25.26 -39.65 20.21
C ASN A 113 -26.56 -40.31 20.67
N LEU A 114 -26.46 -41.28 21.60
CA LEU A 114 -27.60 -42.05 22.10
C LEU A 114 -28.62 -41.24 22.91
N ASP A 115 -28.33 -39.99 23.26
CA ASP A 115 -29.32 -39.09 23.87
C ASP A 115 -30.26 -38.48 22.81
N TYR A 116 -29.84 -38.46 21.54
CA TYR A 116 -30.61 -37.93 20.41
C TYR A 116 -30.98 -39.00 19.37
N TYR A 117 -30.31 -40.15 19.40
CA TYR A 117 -30.53 -41.27 18.50
C TYR A 117 -31.06 -42.48 19.27
N ASN A 118 -32.19 -43.04 18.80
CA ASN A 118 -32.77 -44.23 19.39
C ASN A 118 -32.17 -45.49 18.75
N SER A 119 -31.41 -46.26 19.52
CA SER A 119 -30.73 -47.47 19.04
C SER A 119 -31.63 -48.70 18.93
N GLY A 120 -32.84 -48.65 19.48
CA GLY A 120 -33.70 -49.82 19.64
C GLY A 120 -34.87 -49.90 18.68
N ILE A 121 -35.18 -48.79 18.00
CA ILE A 121 -36.44 -48.60 17.29
C ILE A 121 -36.16 -48.05 15.90
N ASN A 122 -36.79 -48.62 14.88
CA ASN A 122 -36.69 -48.15 13.50
C ASN A 122 -37.54 -46.88 13.25
N GLU A 123 -37.50 -46.36 12.03
CA GLU A 123 -38.20 -45.12 11.63
C GLU A 123 -39.73 -45.17 11.81
N ASN A 124 -40.30 -46.38 11.90
CA ASN A 124 -41.75 -46.60 12.08
C ASN A 124 -42.17 -46.72 13.55
N GLY A 125 -41.24 -46.67 14.51
CA GLY A 125 -41.56 -46.85 15.92
C GLY A 125 -41.56 -48.30 16.40
N ASP A 126 -41.11 -49.25 15.57
CA ASP A 126 -41.04 -50.68 15.87
C ASP A 126 -39.62 -51.11 16.28
N ASP A 127 -39.51 -52.16 17.11
CA ASP A 127 -38.22 -52.76 17.46
C ASP A 127 -37.49 -53.29 16.20
N HIS A 128 -36.18 -53.07 16.13
CA HIS A 128 -35.36 -53.55 15.02
C HIS A 128 -35.45 -55.07 14.83
N ASN A 129 -35.95 -55.50 13.67
CA ASN A 129 -36.10 -56.93 13.36
C ASN A 129 -34.74 -57.56 13.02
N TYR A 130 -34.54 -58.83 13.36
CA TYR A 130 -33.32 -59.56 13.02
C TYR A 130 -33.02 -59.59 11.51
N ASN A 131 -34.06 -59.55 10.67
CA ASN A 131 -33.98 -59.59 9.20
C ASN A 131 -34.01 -58.21 8.52
N GLU A 132 -34.00 -57.11 9.28
CA GLU A 132 -34.09 -55.75 8.73
C GLU A 132 -32.82 -55.41 7.94
N LYS A 133 -32.99 -55.00 6.67
CA LYS A 133 -31.88 -54.51 5.85
C LYS A 133 -31.47 -53.13 6.36
N TYR A 134 -30.21 -52.98 6.75
CA TYR A 134 -29.64 -51.74 7.30
C TYR A 134 -29.39 -50.65 6.24
N SER A 135 -30.09 -50.71 5.09
CA SER A 135 -30.01 -49.69 4.04
C SER A 135 -30.47 -48.32 4.54
N SER A 136 -31.40 -48.26 5.50
CA SER A 136 -31.86 -47.03 6.15
C SER A 136 -30.76 -46.30 6.92
N ILE A 137 -29.71 -47.00 7.40
CA ILE A 137 -28.58 -46.34 8.08
C ILE A 137 -27.86 -45.39 7.12
N PHE A 138 -27.74 -45.73 5.83
CA PHE A 138 -27.05 -44.88 4.86
C PHE A 138 -27.78 -43.55 4.60
N GLU A 139 -29.09 -43.52 4.83
CA GLU A 139 -29.96 -42.35 4.64
C GLU A 139 -30.03 -41.47 5.91
N LEU A 140 -29.47 -41.93 7.04
CA LEU A 140 -29.40 -41.14 8.27
C LEU A 140 -28.65 -39.82 8.04
N ASN A 141 -29.25 -38.75 8.55
CA ASN A 141 -28.65 -37.43 8.60
C ASN A 141 -28.61 -36.94 10.05
N LEU A 142 -27.44 -37.02 10.66
CA LEU A 142 -27.18 -36.51 12.01
C LEU A 142 -26.31 -35.27 11.89
N ASP A 143 -26.90 -34.11 12.17
CA ASP A 143 -26.29 -32.77 12.09
C ASP A 143 -25.54 -32.44 10.78
N GLY A 144 -26.04 -32.96 9.66
CA GLY A 144 -25.49 -32.74 8.33
C GLY A 144 -24.51 -33.83 7.86
N TYR A 145 -24.17 -34.80 8.72
CA TYR A 145 -23.33 -35.93 8.32
C TYR A 145 -24.20 -37.03 7.70
N LEU A 146 -23.84 -37.45 6.49
CA LEU A 146 -24.48 -38.51 5.70
C LEU A 146 -23.54 -39.73 5.57
N GLY A 147 -24.08 -40.87 5.11
CA GLY A 147 -23.27 -42.05 4.83
C GLY A 147 -22.85 -42.83 6.08
N TRP A 148 -23.73 -42.86 7.08
CA TRP A 148 -23.53 -43.65 8.30
C TRP A 148 -23.49 -45.15 7.98
N LYS A 149 -22.75 -45.90 8.77
CA LYS A 149 -22.58 -47.36 8.63
C LYS A 149 -22.63 -48.04 9.99
N LEU A 150 -22.84 -49.36 9.99
CA LEU A 150 -22.53 -50.16 11.18
C LEU A 150 -21.01 -50.26 11.32
N PRO A 151 -20.47 -50.17 12.55
CA PRO A 151 -19.06 -50.42 12.79
C PRO A 151 -18.73 -51.89 12.52
N ASN A 152 -17.51 -52.14 12.05
CA ASN A 152 -16.99 -53.50 12.02
C ASN A 152 -16.67 -53.99 13.45
N LYS A 153 -16.38 -55.29 13.59
CA LYS A 153 -16.10 -55.90 14.89
C LYS A 153 -14.95 -55.22 15.64
N GLU A 154 -13.87 -54.88 14.96
CA GLU A 154 -12.67 -54.29 15.56
C GLU A 154 -12.94 -52.86 16.04
N GLN A 155 -13.61 -52.05 15.22
CA GLN A 155 -14.04 -50.69 15.57
C GLN A 155 -14.96 -50.71 16.80
N PHE A 156 -15.93 -51.63 16.85
CA PHE A 156 -16.84 -51.76 17.98
C PHE A 156 -16.11 -52.19 19.26
N ILE A 157 -15.20 -53.16 19.17
CA ILE A 157 -14.43 -53.61 20.34
C ILE A 157 -13.54 -52.47 20.85
N LYS A 158 -12.79 -51.80 19.96
CA LYS A 158 -11.91 -50.67 20.32
C LYS A 158 -12.67 -49.52 20.98
N MET A 159 -13.94 -49.31 20.61
CA MET A 159 -14.82 -48.31 21.23
C MET A 159 -15.17 -48.63 22.68
N ILE A 160 -15.34 -49.91 23.04
CA ILE A 160 -15.95 -50.31 24.32
C ILE A 160 -15.00 -51.01 25.31
N GLU A 161 -13.86 -51.54 24.84
CA GLU A 161 -12.97 -52.40 25.62
C GLU A 161 -12.33 -51.72 26.83
N ASP A 162 -11.96 -50.45 26.70
CA ASP A 162 -11.32 -49.65 27.77
C ASP A 162 -12.32 -49.11 28.82
N LYS A 163 -13.61 -49.36 28.59
CA LYS A 163 -14.74 -48.91 29.40
C LYS A 163 -14.92 -47.39 29.52
N THR A 164 -14.39 -46.60 28.58
CA THR A 164 -14.50 -45.14 28.63
C THR A 164 -15.69 -44.58 27.84
N PHE A 165 -16.40 -45.42 27.08
CA PHE A 165 -17.51 -44.99 26.23
C PHE A 165 -18.60 -44.26 27.02
N PRO A 166 -19.03 -43.04 26.63
CA PRO A 166 -19.89 -42.19 27.47
C PRO A 166 -21.24 -42.79 27.86
N PHE A 167 -21.77 -43.73 27.07
CA PHE A 167 -23.07 -44.37 27.33
C PHE A 167 -22.97 -45.74 28.00
N GLN A 168 -21.80 -46.09 28.49
CA GLN A 168 -21.61 -47.35 29.20
C GLN A 168 -22.34 -47.32 30.55
N LYS A 169 -23.30 -48.23 30.71
CA LYS A 169 -24.15 -48.34 31.90
C LYS A 169 -24.68 -49.77 32.02
N GLY A 170 -24.53 -50.37 33.20
CA GLY A 170 -24.93 -51.75 33.48
C GLY A 170 -23.75 -52.68 33.71
N GLU A 171 -24.00 -53.99 33.77
CA GLU A 171 -22.96 -55.00 33.97
C GLU A 171 -22.12 -55.24 32.71
N TYR A 172 -20.92 -55.80 32.88
CA TYR A 172 -19.98 -56.11 31.80
C TYR A 172 -19.53 -54.87 31.01
N HIS A 173 -19.80 -54.83 29.70
CA HIS A 173 -19.56 -53.71 28.79
C HIS A 173 -20.88 -53.12 28.28
N ALA A 174 -22.00 -53.32 29.00
CA ALA A 174 -23.33 -52.88 28.55
C ALA A 174 -23.40 -51.37 28.26
N ILE A 175 -24.14 -51.02 27.22
CA ILE A 175 -24.40 -49.62 26.81
C ILE A 175 -25.88 -49.34 27.07
N LYS A 176 -26.19 -48.33 27.90
CA LYS A 176 -27.56 -48.05 28.38
C LYS A 176 -28.31 -49.33 28.80
N GLU A 177 -27.67 -50.21 29.57
CA GLU A 177 -28.19 -51.50 30.09
C GLU A 177 -28.48 -52.55 29.00
N LYS A 178 -28.07 -52.32 27.74
CA LYS A 178 -28.22 -53.26 26.63
C LYS A 178 -26.89 -53.98 26.34
N ILE A 179 -26.99 -55.30 26.18
CA ILE A 179 -25.83 -56.20 26.02
C ILE A 179 -25.64 -56.74 24.59
N THR A 180 -26.54 -56.44 23.65
CA THR A 180 -26.44 -56.92 22.27
C THR A 180 -26.57 -55.80 21.25
N TRP A 181 -25.57 -55.71 20.37
CA TRP A 181 -25.42 -54.62 19.40
C TRP A 181 -25.10 -55.17 18.01
N ARG A 182 -25.51 -54.47 16.96
CA ARG A 182 -25.22 -54.85 15.57
C ARG A 182 -23.87 -54.35 15.10
N ILE A 183 -23.15 -55.21 14.40
CA ILE A 183 -21.88 -54.92 13.73
C ILE A 183 -21.95 -55.38 12.26
N GLU A 184 -21.16 -54.72 11.43
CA GLU A 184 -20.98 -55.07 10.02
C GLU A 184 -20.26 -56.43 9.89
N ASN A 185 -20.75 -57.29 9.00
CA ASN A 185 -20.13 -58.57 8.65
C ASN A 185 -20.34 -58.88 7.16
N GLY A 186 -19.56 -58.22 6.30
CA GLY A 186 -19.71 -58.31 4.85
C GLY A 186 -21.03 -57.69 4.39
N SER A 187 -21.82 -58.41 3.58
CA SER A 187 -23.13 -57.94 3.09
C SER A 187 -24.28 -58.09 4.10
N ASN A 188 -24.01 -58.61 5.30
CA ASN A 188 -24.99 -58.88 6.35
C ASN A 188 -24.55 -58.25 7.69
N ALA A 189 -25.49 -58.05 8.62
CA ALA A 189 -25.18 -57.61 9.99
C ALA A 189 -25.18 -58.80 10.96
N LYS A 190 -24.23 -58.83 11.90
CA LYS A 190 -24.21 -59.80 13.02
C LYS A 190 -24.39 -59.08 14.35
N SER A 191 -24.78 -59.83 15.38
CA SER A 191 -24.87 -59.30 16.73
C SER A 191 -23.60 -59.61 17.51
N ILE A 192 -23.09 -58.63 18.26
CA ILE A 192 -22.01 -58.79 19.22
C ILE A 192 -22.59 -58.77 20.64
N SER A 193 -22.20 -59.75 21.45
CA SER A 193 -22.60 -59.82 22.87
C SER A 193 -21.54 -59.20 23.76
N LEU A 194 -21.98 -58.27 24.61
CA LEU A 194 -21.14 -57.55 25.56
C LEU A 194 -20.98 -58.28 26.91
N SER A 195 -21.70 -59.39 27.12
CA SER A 195 -21.63 -60.23 28.33
C SER A 195 -20.73 -61.47 28.21
N SER A 196 -20.22 -61.78 27.01
CA SER A 196 -19.56 -63.06 26.73
C SER A 196 -18.27 -62.93 25.91
N ASN A 197 -17.35 -62.07 26.36
CA ASN A 197 -16.05 -61.81 25.71
C ASN A 197 -16.18 -61.49 24.20
N PHE A 198 -17.13 -60.61 23.84
CA PHE A 198 -17.30 -60.10 22.47
C PHE A 198 -17.54 -61.19 21.41
N LYS A 199 -18.17 -62.31 21.81
CA LYS A 199 -18.58 -63.37 20.88
C LYS A 199 -19.67 -62.86 19.95
N SER A 200 -19.49 -63.14 18.65
CA SER A 200 -20.52 -62.90 17.64
C SER A 200 -21.59 -63.97 17.74
N ILE A 201 -22.86 -63.57 17.79
CA ILE A 201 -24.01 -64.45 17.94
C ILE A 201 -24.97 -64.19 16.77
N ASP A 202 -25.49 -65.26 16.18
CA ASP A 202 -26.53 -65.17 15.16
C ASP A 202 -27.92 -65.15 15.83
N SER A 203 -28.83 -64.33 15.31
CA SER A 203 -30.30 -64.40 15.56
C SER A 203 -30.88 -63.74 16.81
N TRP A 204 -30.35 -62.61 17.30
CA TRP A 204 -30.92 -61.88 18.45
C TRP A 204 -31.43 -60.49 18.05
N SER A 205 -32.51 -60.03 18.69
CA SER A 205 -32.91 -58.62 18.66
C SER A 205 -31.78 -57.79 19.27
N SER A 206 -31.20 -56.87 18.50
CA SER A 206 -29.99 -56.14 18.88
C SER A 206 -30.08 -54.69 18.51
N GLN A 207 -29.45 -53.85 19.33
CA GLN A 207 -29.43 -52.41 19.16
C GLN A 207 -28.50 -51.99 18.02
N TRP A 208 -28.80 -50.88 17.36
CA TRP A 208 -28.01 -50.34 16.26
C TRP A 208 -27.25 -49.11 16.77
N LEU A 209 -25.92 -49.10 16.61
CA LEU A 209 -25.09 -47.93 16.91
C LEU A 209 -24.29 -47.57 15.66
N PRO A 210 -24.79 -46.65 14.83
CA PRO A 210 -24.08 -46.30 13.61
C PRO A 210 -22.86 -45.42 13.90
N CYS A 211 -21.84 -45.57 13.07
CA CYS A 211 -20.63 -44.74 13.05
C CYS A 211 -20.44 -44.08 11.67
N ASN A 212 -19.68 -42.99 11.64
CA ASN A 212 -19.39 -42.22 10.44
C ASN A 212 -17.89 -41.86 10.37
N GLN A 213 -17.34 -41.90 9.16
CA GLN A 213 -15.92 -41.67 8.86
C GLN A 213 -15.67 -40.33 8.16
N SER A 214 -16.68 -39.46 8.04
CA SER A 214 -16.62 -38.22 7.26
C SER A 214 -15.55 -37.23 7.74
N LEU A 215 -15.14 -37.30 9.01
CA LEU A 215 -14.08 -36.45 9.58
C LEU A 215 -12.69 -37.07 9.47
N MET A 216 -12.58 -38.36 9.11
CA MET A 216 -11.29 -39.05 9.05
C MET A 216 -10.50 -38.64 7.81
N GLN A 217 -9.32 -38.05 8.04
CA GLN A 217 -8.25 -38.08 7.06
C GLN A 217 -7.61 -39.48 7.04
N ALA A 218 -7.10 -39.93 5.88
CA ALA A 218 -6.70 -41.32 5.64
C ALA A 218 -5.78 -41.94 6.72
N ASP A 219 -4.94 -41.12 7.36
CA ASP A 219 -3.96 -41.56 8.36
C ASP A 219 -4.20 -41.02 9.77
N TYR A 220 -5.36 -40.41 10.06
CA TYR A 220 -5.60 -39.74 11.35
C TYR A 220 -5.34 -40.67 12.55
N ALA A 221 -5.93 -41.87 12.57
CA ALA A 221 -5.77 -42.83 13.67
C ALA A 221 -4.31 -43.28 13.86
N ASN A 222 -3.53 -43.36 12.77
CA ASN A 222 -2.11 -43.68 12.84
C ASN A 222 -1.32 -42.49 13.40
N ASN A 223 -1.67 -41.28 12.99
CA ASN A 223 -0.99 -40.04 13.38
C ASN A 223 -1.17 -39.70 14.86
N VAL A 224 -2.36 -39.94 15.42
CA VAL A 224 -2.65 -39.65 16.83
C VAL A 224 -2.26 -40.78 17.80
N CYS A 225 -1.88 -41.95 17.28
CA CYS A 225 -1.52 -43.13 18.06
C CYS A 225 -0.35 -42.84 19.03
N GLU A 226 -0.47 -43.28 20.28
CA GLU A 226 0.57 -43.07 21.31
C GLU A 226 1.91 -43.73 20.96
N ASP A 227 1.85 -44.86 20.24
CA ASP A 227 3.02 -45.61 19.76
C ASP A 227 3.61 -45.06 18.44
N ASN A 228 3.05 -43.97 17.90
CA ASN A 228 3.57 -43.36 16.68
C ASN A 228 4.99 -42.81 16.93
N LYS A 229 5.96 -43.29 16.13
CA LYS A 229 7.39 -42.95 16.24
C LYS A 229 7.82 -41.73 15.41
N ILE A 230 6.91 -41.19 14.59
CA ILE A 230 7.18 -40.09 13.66
C ILE A 230 6.89 -38.75 14.33
N TYR A 231 5.76 -38.65 15.04
CA TYR A 231 5.28 -37.39 15.63
C TYR A 231 5.45 -37.35 17.15
N ALA A 232 5.90 -36.22 17.66
CA ALA A 232 5.94 -35.93 19.09
C ALA A 232 4.52 -35.79 19.68
N GLU A 233 4.35 -36.01 20.98
CA GLU A 233 3.04 -35.96 21.65
C GLU A 233 2.26 -34.68 21.32
N LYS A 234 2.92 -33.51 21.36
CA LYS A 234 2.30 -32.23 21.03
C LYS A 234 1.77 -32.19 19.59
N GLU A 235 2.53 -32.71 18.62
CA GLU A 235 2.11 -32.79 17.21
C GLU A 235 0.92 -33.75 17.04
N ARG A 236 0.90 -34.85 17.81
CA ARG A 236 -0.23 -35.80 17.81
C ARG A 236 -1.52 -35.16 18.31
N LEU A 237 -1.44 -34.39 19.40
CA LEU A 237 -2.57 -33.65 19.95
C LEU A 237 -3.04 -32.55 19.00
N GLN A 238 -2.09 -31.91 18.28
CA GLN A 238 -2.40 -30.89 17.28
C GLN A 238 -3.27 -31.44 16.15
N PHE A 239 -3.08 -32.68 15.69
CA PHE A 239 -3.98 -33.27 14.68
C PHE A 239 -5.45 -33.32 15.12
N THR A 240 -5.71 -33.55 16.42
CA THR A 240 -7.08 -33.51 16.96
C THR A 240 -7.61 -32.08 16.97
N LEU A 241 -6.79 -31.13 17.43
CA LEU A 241 -7.16 -29.71 17.44
C LEU A 241 -7.45 -29.18 16.02
N ASP A 242 -6.62 -29.55 15.05
CA ASP A 242 -6.78 -29.22 13.64
C ASP A 242 -8.05 -29.85 13.06
N LEU A 243 -8.39 -31.07 13.47
CA LEU A 243 -9.64 -31.70 13.05
C LEU A 243 -10.85 -30.89 13.54
N PHE A 244 -10.82 -30.39 14.78
CA PHE A 244 -11.88 -29.53 15.29
C PHE A 244 -12.00 -28.22 14.51
N THR A 245 -10.89 -27.51 14.34
CA THR A 245 -10.88 -26.19 13.69
C THR A 245 -11.22 -26.28 12.19
N ASN A 246 -10.63 -27.23 11.46
CA ASN A 246 -10.89 -27.40 10.02
C ASN A 246 -12.33 -27.79 9.70
N ASN A 247 -13.04 -28.41 10.66
CA ASN A 247 -14.43 -28.82 10.51
C ASN A 247 -15.42 -27.90 11.24
N ASN A 248 -14.94 -26.75 11.75
CA ASN A 248 -15.75 -25.78 12.51
C ASN A 248 -16.52 -26.43 13.67
N LEU A 249 -15.90 -27.37 14.39
CA LEU A 249 -16.51 -28.07 15.52
C LEU A 249 -16.35 -27.26 16.81
N GLU A 250 -17.38 -27.28 17.67
CA GLU A 250 -17.32 -26.67 19.00
C GLU A 250 -17.25 -27.77 20.07
N PRO A 251 -16.07 -28.36 20.33
CA PRO A 251 -15.90 -29.43 21.31
C PRO A 251 -16.24 -28.97 22.73
N ILE A 252 -16.89 -29.86 23.47
CA ILE A 252 -17.15 -29.72 24.90
C ILE A 252 -16.06 -30.49 25.64
N PHE A 253 -15.20 -29.74 26.33
CA PHE A 253 -14.17 -30.29 27.20
C PHE A 253 -14.76 -30.57 28.59
N ASN A 254 -14.19 -31.55 29.29
CA ASN A 254 -14.53 -31.89 30.67
C ASN A 254 -14.33 -30.69 31.62
N ASP A 255 -13.35 -29.83 31.31
CA ASP A 255 -13.15 -28.55 31.96
C ASP A 255 -13.92 -27.44 31.20
N GLU A 256 -14.91 -26.85 31.88
CA GLU A 256 -15.73 -25.76 31.34
C GLU A 256 -14.89 -24.52 31.00
N GLU A 257 -13.82 -24.24 31.75
CA GLU A 257 -12.92 -23.12 31.43
C GLU A 257 -12.20 -23.35 30.10
N ILE A 258 -11.81 -24.60 29.80
CA ILE A 258 -11.15 -24.95 28.55
C ILE A 258 -12.14 -24.87 27.38
N THR A 259 -13.39 -25.28 27.60
CA THR A 259 -14.47 -25.10 26.60
C THR A 259 -14.66 -23.62 26.26
N ALA A 260 -14.71 -22.75 27.28
CA ALA A 260 -14.80 -21.31 27.08
C ALA A 260 -13.55 -20.73 26.39
N LEU A 261 -12.36 -21.23 26.74
CA LEU A 261 -11.09 -20.82 26.16
C LEU A 261 -11.00 -21.18 24.68
N TYR A 262 -11.35 -22.42 24.30
CA TYR A 262 -11.39 -22.87 22.92
C TYR A 262 -12.29 -21.96 22.07
N ARG A 263 -13.51 -21.69 22.55
CA ARG A 263 -14.46 -20.83 21.85
C ARG A 263 -13.92 -19.42 21.62
N LYS A 264 -13.28 -18.82 22.63
CA LYS A 264 -12.68 -17.47 22.49
C LYS A 264 -11.57 -17.45 21.44
N ILE A 265 -10.69 -18.46 21.43
CA ILE A 265 -9.51 -18.49 20.55
C ILE A 265 -9.87 -18.85 19.11
N PHE A 266 -10.68 -19.89 18.91
CA PHE A 266 -10.88 -20.49 17.60
C PHE A 266 -12.21 -20.14 16.93
N ILE A 267 -13.16 -19.54 17.67
CA ILE A 267 -14.47 -19.13 17.13
C ILE A 267 -14.63 -17.61 17.17
N GLU A 268 -14.53 -16.99 18.36
CA GLU A 268 -14.83 -15.56 18.52
C GLU A 268 -13.73 -14.66 17.94
N LYS A 269 -12.44 -14.98 18.19
CA LYS A 269 -11.31 -14.18 17.69
C LYS A 269 -11.27 -14.08 16.16
N PRO A 270 -11.39 -15.17 15.36
CA PRO A 270 -11.45 -15.06 13.91
C PRO A 270 -12.58 -14.16 13.41
N VAL A 271 -13.80 -14.29 13.98
CA VAL A 271 -14.95 -13.44 13.63
C VAL A 271 -14.67 -11.96 13.91
N LEU A 272 -13.99 -11.64 15.01
CA LEU A 272 -13.60 -10.28 15.34
C LEU A 272 -12.51 -9.75 14.39
N ILE A 273 -11.57 -10.58 13.96
CA ILE A 273 -10.55 -10.22 12.96
C ILE A 273 -11.20 -9.92 11.62
N ASP A 274 -12.15 -10.76 11.17
CA ASP A 274 -12.87 -10.53 9.92
C ASP A 274 -13.66 -9.21 9.97
N LYS A 275 -14.32 -8.94 11.09
CA LYS A 275 -15.04 -7.67 11.31
C LYS A 275 -14.09 -6.47 11.36
N LEU A 276 -12.90 -6.62 11.94
CA LEU A 276 -11.87 -5.58 11.95
C LEU A 276 -11.37 -5.30 10.52
N ASN A 277 -11.13 -6.34 9.73
CA ASN A 277 -10.73 -6.21 8.33
C ASN A 277 -11.82 -5.53 7.50
N GLU A 278 -13.09 -5.88 7.72
CA GLU A 278 -14.24 -5.22 7.07
C GLU A 278 -14.32 -3.73 7.44
N LEU A 279 -14.16 -3.40 8.73
CA LEU A 279 -14.12 -2.00 9.19
C LEU A 279 -12.91 -1.25 8.60
N GLN A 280 -11.75 -1.89 8.49
CA GLN A 280 -10.57 -1.28 7.88
C GLN A 280 -10.78 -1.01 6.39
N LEU A 281 -11.44 -1.93 5.66
CA LEU A 281 -11.84 -1.70 4.27
C LEU A 281 -12.80 -0.51 4.14
N GLN A 282 -13.79 -0.42 5.02
CA GLN A 282 -14.73 0.71 5.05
C GLN A 282 -14.03 2.04 5.39
N ILE A 283 -13.10 2.04 6.34
CA ILE A 283 -12.28 3.21 6.68
C ILE A 283 -11.43 3.62 5.47
N ASN A 284 -10.76 2.68 4.81
CA ASN A 284 -9.96 2.95 3.62
C ASN A 284 -10.81 3.51 2.46
N ASP A 285 -12.04 3.02 2.29
CA ASP A 285 -12.99 3.54 1.29
C ASP A 285 -13.51 4.94 1.65
N MET A 286 -13.75 5.23 2.93
CA MET A 286 -14.11 6.58 3.41
C MET A 286 -12.93 7.56 3.36
N GLN A 287 -11.70 7.06 3.39
CA GLN A 287 -10.46 7.84 3.23
C GLN A 287 -10.07 8.08 1.77
N LYS A 288 -10.85 7.60 0.78
CA LYS A 288 -10.64 8.01 -0.62
C LYS A 288 -10.81 9.53 -0.73
N GLU A 289 -9.69 10.21 -0.86
CA GLU A 289 -9.62 11.65 -1.10
C GLU A 289 -10.58 12.04 -2.22
N VAL A 290 -11.57 12.88 -1.90
CA VAL A 290 -12.40 13.50 -2.92
C VAL A 290 -11.53 14.52 -3.64
N LEU A 291 -11.00 14.12 -4.79
CA LEU A 291 -10.19 14.98 -5.66
C LEU A 291 -11.00 16.21 -6.09
N LEU A 292 -10.43 17.40 -5.93
CA LEU A 292 -11.03 18.66 -6.37
C LEU A 292 -11.26 18.67 -7.89
N SER A 293 -10.37 18.04 -8.66
CA SER A 293 -10.50 17.86 -10.11
C SER A 293 -11.70 16.99 -10.49
N SER A 294 -12.08 16.04 -9.65
CA SER A 294 -13.25 15.17 -9.82
C SER A 294 -14.55 15.86 -9.42
N THR A 295 -14.49 16.86 -8.53
CA THR A 295 -15.66 17.67 -8.13
C THR A 295 -15.87 18.90 -9.01
N PHE A 296 -14.87 19.30 -9.81
CA PHE A 296 -14.99 20.36 -10.80
C PHE A 296 -15.72 19.87 -12.05
N ASP A 297 -17.05 19.94 -12.05
CA ASP A 297 -17.89 19.74 -13.23
C ASP A 297 -18.35 21.08 -13.80
N TYR A 298 -17.67 21.55 -14.84
CA TYR A 298 -17.98 22.81 -15.49
C TYR A 298 -19.33 22.79 -16.23
N ASN A 299 -19.89 21.62 -16.57
CA ASN A 299 -21.20 21.53 -17.20
C ASN A 299 -22.29 22.08 -16.28
N THR A 300 -22.17 21.85 -14.96
CA THR A 300 -23.10 22.42 -13.96
C THR A 300 -23.07 23.95 -13.95
N LEU A 301 -21.92 24.56 -14.21
CA LEU A 301 -21.77 26.00 -14.34
C LEU A 301 -22.35 26.50 -15.68
N LEU A 302 -22.14 25.73 -16.75
CA LEU A 302 -22.56 26.03 -18.12
C LEU A 302 -24.09 26.06 -18.28
N ILE A 303 -24.83 25.25 -17.52
CA ILE A 303 -26.32 25.19 -17.54
C ILE A 303 -26.97 26.57 -17.34
N LYS A 304 -26.30 27.51 -16.68
CA LYS A 304 -26.80 28.87 -16.41
C LYS A 304 -26.75 29.81 -17.61
N TYR A 305 -26.18 29.37 -18.74
CA TYR A 305 -25.91 30.18 -19.92
C TYR A 305 -26.79 29.77 -21.11
N ASP A 306 -27.32 30.75 -21.83
CA ASP A 306 -28.12 30.51 -23.04
C ASP A 306 -27.22 30.33 -24.27
N LEU A 307 -26.64 29.15 -24.40
CA LEU A 307 -25.69 28.81 -25.46
C LEU A 307 -26.24 29.07 -26.88
N LYS A 308 -27.57 29.01 -27.07
CA LYS A 308 -28.20 29.20 -28.39
C LYS A 308 -28.20 30.65 -28.86
N ASN A 309 -28.15 31.60 -27.93
CA ASN A 309 -28.33 33.03 -28.23
C ASN A 309 -27.11 33.88 -27.89
N ILE A 310 -26.18 33.39 -27.06
CA ILE A 310 -24.95 34.12 -26.71
C ILE A 310 -24.11 34.42 -27.95
N ASP A 311 -23.84 33.41 -28.79
CA ASP A 311 -22.97 33.57 -29.97
C ASP A 311 -23.59 34.45 -31.08
N LYS A 312 -24.89 34.75 -31.00
CA LYS A 312 -25.62 35.57 -31.99
C LYS A 312 -25.54 37.07 -31.71
N SER A 313 -24.96 37.50 -30.59
CA SER A 313 -24.92 38.90 -30.20
C SER A 313 -23.58 39.24 -29.57
N VAL A 314 -22.87 40.23 -30.13
CA VAL A 314 -21.58 40.71 -29.58
C VAL A 314 -21.71 41.10 -28.13
N ILE A 315 -22.79 41.80 -27.78
CA ILE A 315 -23.04 42.29 -26.44
C ILE A 315 -23.22 41.12 -25.46
N LYS A 316 -24.16 40.20 -25.78
CA LYS A 316 -24.38 39.01 -24.94
C LYS A 316 -23.13 38.13 -24.83
N TYR A 317 -22.33 38.08 -25.89
CA TYR A 317 -21.09 37.31 -25.94
C TYR A 317 -20.06 37.83 -24.94
N TYR A 318 -19.67 39.10 -25.00
CA TYR A 318 -18.61 39.60 -24.11
C TYR A 318 -19.05 39.60 -22.64
N GLU A 319 -20.33 39.91 -22.37
CA GLU A 319 -20.92 39.85 -21.02
C GLU A 319 -20.88 38.42 -20.47
N ALA A 320 -21.27 37.43 -21.28
CA ALA A 320 -21.22 36.03 -20.91
C ALA A 320 -19.78 35.57 -20.64
N VAL A 321 -18.81 35.97 -21.47
CA VAL A 321 -17.39 35.65 -21.25
C VAL A 321 -16.87 36.28 -19.96
N LYS A 322 -17.12 37.56 -19.70
CA LYS A 322 -16.71 38.23 -18.44
C LYS A 322 -17.28 37.48 -17.23
N LYS A 323 -18.58 37.24 -17.21
CA LYS A 323 -19.28 36.55 -16.12
C LYS A 323 -18.80 35.11 -15.96
N TRP A 324 -18.52 34.42 -17.05
CA TRP A 324 -17.95 33.07 -17.02
C TRP A 324 -16.58 33.05 -16.34
N ILE A 325 -15.68 33.95 -16.75
CA ILE A 325 -14.36 34.06 -16.13
C ILE A 325 -14.45 34.43 -14.66
N ASP A 326 -15.35 35.33 -14.26
CA ASP A 326 -15.56 35.68 -12.85
C ASP A 326 -15.99 34.48 -12.00
N ASN A 327 -16.95 33.68 -12.49
CA ASN A 327 -17.35 32.44 -11.80
C ASN A 327 -16.20 31.45 -11.67
N LEU A 328 -15.36 31.33 -12.70
CA LEU A 328 -14.19 30.46 -12.67
C LEU A 328 -13.12 30.97 -11.69
N MET A 329 -12.89 32.29 -11.63
CA MET A 329 -11.95 32.89 -10.68
C MET A 329 -12.41 32.71 -9.22
N ASP A 330 -13.71 32.80 -8.94
CA ASP A 330 -14.24 32.54 -7.59
C ASP A 330 -14.06 31.07 -7.18
N LYS A 331 -14.25 30.12 -8.12
CA LYS A 331 -13.92 28.71 -7.89
C LYS A 331 -12.43 28.49 -7.65
N MET A 332 -11.57 29.16 -8.41
CA MET A 332 -10.12 29.11 -8.25
C MET A 332 -9.68 29.59 -6.88
N LYS A 333 -10.21 30.73 -6.38
CA LYS A 333 -9.93 31.22 -5.02
C LYS A 333 -10.25 30.17 -3.96
N TYR A 334 -11.42 29.52 -4.05
CA TYR A 334 -11.78 28.43 -3.15
C TYR A 334 -10.76 27.27 -3.20
N TYR A 335 -10.34 26.85 -4.39
CA TYR A 335 -9.33 25.79 -4.52
C TYR A 335 -7.95 26.21 -3.98
N GLU A 336 -7.56 27.46 -4.19
CA GLU A 336 -6.32 28.03 -3.67
C GLU A 336 -6.32 28.09 -2.14
N GLU A 337 -7.46 28.42 -1.52
CA GLU A 337 -7.62 28.40 -0.07
C GLU A 337 -7.50 26.96 0.48
N VAL A 338 -8.23 26.02 -0.10
CA VAL A 338 -8.26 24.60 0.33
C VAL A 338 -6.91 23.92 0.19
N LYS A 339 -6.15 24.21 -0.87
CA LYS A 339 -4.84 23.57 -1.16
C LYS A 339 -3.65 24.53 -0.97
N SER A 340 -3.81 25.57 -0.17
CA SER A 340 -2.81 26.65 0.02
C SER A 340 -1.40 26.14 0.37
N ASP A 341 -1.28 25.21 1.32
CA ASP A 341 0.02 24.63 1.71
C ASP A 341 0.67 23.83 0.57
N ILE A 342 -0.11 23.05 -0.16
CA ILE A 342 0.37 22.24 -1.29
C ILE A 342 0.83 23.14 -2.44
N ILE A 343 0.05 24.18 -2.75
CA ILE A 343 0.37 25.18 -3.77
C ILE A 343 1.67 25.92 -3.40
N ARG A 344 1.84 26.30 -2.13
CA ARG A 344 3.08 26.95 -1.67
C ARG A 344 4.29 26.04 -1.90
N ASP A 345 4.22 24.78 -1.47
CA ASP A 345 5.33 23.83 -1.58
C ASP A 345 5.69 23.56 -3.04
N CYS A 346 4.67 23.46 -3.89
CA CYS A 346 4.89 23.24 -5.31
C CYS A 346 5.38 24.51 -6.03
N ASN A 347 4.98 25.72 -5.62
CA ASN A 347 5.56 26.96 -6.13
C ASN A 347 7.06 27.08 -5.82
N VAL A 348 7.51 26.65 -4.63
CA VAL A 348 8.95 26.62 -4.28
C VAL A 348 9.73 25.73 -5.26
N ILE A 349 9.18 24.56 -5.59
CA ILE A 349 9.78 23.65 -6.58
C ILE A 349 9.65 24.21 -8.01
N GLY A 350 8.52 24.84 -8.34
CA GLY A 350 8.32 25.51 -9.62
C GLY A 350 9.35 26.63 -9.85
N LEU A 351 9.72 27.37 -8.82
CA LEU A 351 10.76 28.40 -8.90
C LEU A 351 12.13 27.81 -9.25
N SER A 352 12.53 26.68 -8.66
CA SER A 352 13.80 26.03 -9.03
C SER A 352 13.77 25.53 -10.47
N LEU A 353 12.61 25.07 -10.93
CA LEU A 353 12.42 24.61 -12.31
C LEU A 353 12.27 25.74 -13.33
N SER A 354 11.93 26.96 -12.93
CA SER A 354 11.54 28.05 -13.84
C SER A 354 12.59 28.43 -14.89
N LYS A 355 13.88 28.26 -14.57
CA LYS A 355 14.99 28.57 -15.49
C LYS A 355 14.86 27.77 -16.80
N LYS A 356 15.05 28.43 -17.93
CA LYS A 356 15.11 27.75 -19.23
C LYS A 356 16.44 27.00 -19.32
N TYR A 357 16.45 25.78 -19.85
CA TYR A 357 17.70 25.11 -20.20
C TYR A 357 18.46 25.92 -21.27
N GLU A 358 19.75 26.10 -21.03
CA GLU A 358 20.69 26.71 -21.96
C GLU A 358 21.72 25.66 -22.34
N ASP A 359 21.91 25.47 -23.64
CA ASP A 359 22.84 24.48 -24.17
C ASP A 359 24.26 24.83 -23.73
N SER A 360 24.96 23.83 -23.18
CA SER A 360 26.36 23.99 -22.78
C SER A 360 27.26 23.77 -24.00
N PRO A 361 28.23 24.66 -24.28
CA PRO A 361 29.17 24.48 -25.38
C PRO A 361 30.14 23.31 -25.15
N ASN A 362 30.26 22.82 -23.91
CA ASN A 362 31.14 21.70 -23.54
C ASN A 362 30.45 20.33 -23.62
N LEU A 363 29.16 20.31 -24.00
CA LEU A 363 28.36 19.10 -24.15
C LEU A 363 28.10 18.82 -25.64
N THR A 364 27.99 17.55 -26.00
CA THR A 364 27.51 17.17 -27.34
C THR A 364 26.02 17.46 -27.50
N ASP A 365 25.51 17.41 -28.73
CA ASP A 365 24.07 17.55 -29.00
C ASP A 365 23.25 16.48 -28.26
N GLU A 366 23.73 15.24 -28.21
CA GLU A 366 23.07 14.14 -27.49
C GLU A 366 23.02 14.41 -25.97
N GLU A 367 24.13 14.89 -25.40
CA GLU A 367 24.24 15.20 -23.97
C GLU A 367 23.35 16.40 -23.60
N ASN A 368 23.31 17.45 -24.43
CA ASN A 368 22.40 18.59 -24.24
C ASN A 368 20.92 18.17 -24.31
N GLU A 369 20.54 17.36 -25.30
CA GLU A 369 19.17 16.88 -25.43
C GLU A 369 18.76 15.95 -24.27
N LEU A 370 19.68 15.15 -23.71
CA LEU A 370 19.42 14.37 -22.50
C LEU A 370 19.06 15.27 -21.30
N LEU A 371 19.86 16.30 -21.01
CA LEU A 371 19.61 17.19 -19.87
C LEU A 371 18.35 18.06 -20.08
N LYS A 372 18.12 18.51 -21.31
CA LYS A 372 16.95 19.30 -21.69
C LYS A 372 15.64 18.51 -21.58
N SER A 373 15.61 17.28 -22.11
CA SER A 373 14.45 16.40 -22.00
C SER A 373 14.14 16.06 -20.53
N ARG A 374 15.18 15.83 -19.71
CA ARG A 374 15.06 15.65 -18.26
C ARG A 374 14.43 16.88 -17.59
N GLN A 375 14.91 18.11 -17.86
CA GLN A 375 14.28 19.32 -17.32
C GLN A 375 12.81 19.47 -17.76
N MET A 376 12.52 19.18 -19.04
CA MET A 376 11.15 19.28 -19.57
C MET A 376 10.19 18.32 -18.87
N PHE A 377 10.66 17.12 -18.51
CA PHE A 377 9.90 16.19 -17.68
C PHE A 377 9.54 16.82 -16.32
N PHE A 378 10.51 17.34 -15.57
CA PHE A 378 10.23 17.96 -14.26
C PHE A 378 9.30 19.17 -14.38
N LYS A 379 9.49 20.04 -15.38
CA LYS A 379 8.56 21.16 -15.65
C LYS A 379 7.14 20.69 -15.90
N LYS A 380 6.96 19.72 -16.77
CA LYS A 380 5.64 19.19 -17.12
C LYS A 380 4.87 18.69 -15.89
N HIS A 381 5.56 18.03 -14.97
CA HIS A 381 4.98 17.36 -13.81
C HIS A 381 4.90 18.20 -12.53
N PHE A 382 5.82 19.16 -12.33
CA PHE A 382 5.94 19.88 -11.05
C PHE A 382 5.92 21.41 -11.17
N GLU A 383 6.00 21.98 -12.37
CA GLU A 383 5.76 23.42 -12.52
C GLU A 383 4.25 23.68 -12.43
N LEU A 384 3.81 24.07 -11.23
CA LEU A 384 2.46 24.59 -11.04
C LEU A 384 2.36 26.00 -11.61
N GLY A 385 1.37 26.16 -12.47
CA GLY A 385 1.06 27.44 -13.05
C GLY A 385 -0.15 28.10 -12.42
N MET A 386 -0.43 28.05 -11.11
CA MET A 386 -1.66 28.70 -10.61
C MET A 386 -1.66 30.22 -10.87
N ASN A 387 -0.51 30.88 -10.68
CA ASN A 387 -0.31 32.26 -11.14
C ASN A 387 -0.50 32.37 -12.68
N ASN A 388 -0.06 31.37 -13.44
CA ASN A 388 -0.25 31.32 -14.90
C ASN A 388 -1.73 31.10 -15.29
N VAL A 389 -2.50 30.31 -14.53
CA VAL A 389 -3.93 30.05 -14.75
C VAL A 389 -4.71 31.33 -14.51
N ASN A 390 -4.50 32.00 -13.37
CA ASN A 390 -5.14 33.28 -13.08
C ASN A 390 -4.79 34.34 -14.13
N LEU A 391 -3.51 34.44 -14.53
CA LEU A 391 -3.10 35.37 -15.59
C LEU A 391 -3.74 35.04 -16.95
N ARG A 392 -3.88 33.75 -17.31
CA ARG A 392 -4.55 33.32 -18.55
C ARG A 392 -6.04 33.64 -18.54
N LEU A 393 -6.74 33.36 -17.42
CA LEU A 393 -8.15 33.69 -17.26
C LEU A 393 -8.37 35.20 -17.33
N LEU A 394 -7.55 35.99 -16.61
CA LEU A 394 -7.59 37.45 -16.67
C LEU A 394 -7.30 38.00 -18.06
N SER A 395 -6.39 37.38 -18.83
CA SER A 395 -6.12 37.76 -20.22
C SER A 395 -7.34 37.60 -21.12
N ILE A 396 -8.11 36.52 -20.94
CA ILE A 396 -9.36 36.29 -21.68
C ILE A 396 -10.44 37.31 -21.24
N LYS A 397 -10.56 37.59 -19.94
CA LYS A 397 -11.47 38.64 -19.43
C LYS A 397 -11.15 40.01 -20.03
N LYS A 398 -9.87 40.40 -20.05
CA LYS A 398 -9.40 41.65 -20.67
C LYS A 398 -9.74 41.73 -22.15
N GLN A 399 -9.72 40.62 -22.88
CA GLN A 399 -10.14 40.61 -24.29
C GLN A 399 -11.64 40.87 -24.43
N ALA A 400 -12.48 40.37 -23.52
CA ALA A 400 -13.91 40.69 -23.49
C ALA A 400 -14.17 42.16 -23.08
N GLU A 401 -13.44 42.69 -22.11
CA GLU A 401 -13.49 44.13 -21.72
C GLU A 401 -13.07 45.06 -22.87
N ARG A 402 -12.12 44.63 -23.73
CA ARG A 402 -11.80 45.40 -24.95
C ARG A 402 -12.95 45.49 -25.93
N ILE A 403 -13.81 44.46 -26.03
CA ILE A 403 -15.00 44.50 -26.89
C ILE A 403 -16.01 45.51 -26.32
N GLU A 404 -16.21 45.50 -25.00
CA GLU A 404 -17.05 46.46 -24.28
C GLU A 404 -16.58 47.90 -24.50
N ASN A 405 -15.31 48.20 -24.21
CA ASN A 405 -14.75 49.54 -24.40
C ASN A 405 -14.83 50.00 -25.86
N ARG A 406 -14.61 49.10 -26.81
CA ARG A 406 -14.70 49.43 -28.24
C ARG A 406 -16.13 49.75 -28.65
N ILE A 407 -17.14 49.12 -28.05
CA ILE A 407 -18.55 49.50 -28.25
C ILE A 407 -18.84 50.89 -27.68
N GLU A 408 -18.31 51.22 -26.50
CA GLU A 408 -18.44 52.56 -25.91
C GLU A 408 -17.80 53.63 -26.81
N GLU A 409 -16.56 53.39 -27.29
CA GLU A 409 -15.86 54.28 -28.23
C GLU A 409 -16.65 54.48 -29.54
N ILE A 410 -17.22 53.42 -30.10
CA ILE A 410 -18.04 53.49 -31.33
C ILE A 410 -19.32 54.31 -31.09
N ASN A 411 -19.96 54.14 -29.92
CA ASN A 411 -21.19 54.86 -29.58
C ASN A 411 -20.98 56.37 -29.42
N ASP A 412 -19.78 56.79 -29.00
CA ASP A 412 -19.40 58.19 -28.85
C ASP A 412 -18.93 58.84 -30.18
N GLY A 413 -18.79 58.05 -31.26
CA GLY A 413 -18.33 58.50 -32.58
C GLY A 413 -19.44 58.84 -33.57
N ASP A 414 -19.08 59.56 -34.65
CA ASP A 414 -20.04 60.03 -35.68
C ASP A 414 -20.52 58.91 -36.65
N ASN A 415 -19.86 57.75 -36.67
CA ASN A 415 -20.12 56.63 -37.61
C ASN A 415 -20.62 55.34 -36.94
N ALA A 416 -21.33 55.46 -35.81
CA ALA A 416 -21.68 54.33 -34.94
C ALA A 416 -22.32 53.11 -35.66
N ILE A 417 -23.23 53.33 -36.62
CA ILE A 417 -23.95 52.23 -37.30
C ILE A 417 -23.01 51.37 -38.15
N GLU A 418 -22.09 51.99 -38.92
CA GLU A 418 -21.17 51.27 -39.80
C GLU A 418 -20.12 50.51 -38.98
N GLU A 419 -19.56 51.16 -37.95
CA GLU A 419 -18.54 50.55 -37.09
C GLU A 419 -19.09 49.40 -36.23
N LEU A 420 -20.34 49.50 -35.75
CA LEU A 420 -21.02 48.39 -35.06
C LEU A 420 -21.24 47.19 -35.99
N ALA A 421 -21.61 47.42 -37.26
CA ALA A 421 -21.79 46.34 -38.24
C ALA A 421 -20.46 45.63 -38.54
N LEU A 422 -19.36 46.40 -38.64
CA LEU A 422 -18.02 45.82 -38.78
C LEU A 422 -17.66 44.95 -37.57
N LEU A 423 -17.84 45.46 -36.34
CA LEU A 423 -17.61 44.71 -35.11
C LEU A 423 -18.48 43.45 -35.02
N GLU A 424 -19.74 43.51 -35.46
CA GLU A 424 -20.65 42.36 -35.50
C GLU A 424 -20.15 41.26 -36.44
N SER A 425 -19.55 41.64 -37.57
CA SER A 425 -19.03 40.70 -38.57
C SER A 425 -17.70 40.04 -38.19
N GLU A 426 -17.02 40.51 -37.14
CA GLU A 426 -15.72 39.97 -36.74
C GLU A 426 -15.83 38.52 -36.24
N ASN A 427 -14.91 37.69 -36.75
CA ASN A 427 -14.76 36.30 -36.32
C ASN A 427 -14.31 36.23 -34.87
N ARG A 428 -14.95 35.34 -34.11
CA ARG A 428 -14.65 35.07 -32.71
C ARG A 428 -14.85 33.59 -32.39
N ALA A 429 -14.15 33.10 -31.38
CA ALA A 429 -14.41 31.77 -30.84
C ALA A 429 -15.83 31.71 -30.27
N SER A 430 -16.47 30.53 -30.32
CA SER A 430 -17.78 30.37 -29.67
C SER A 430 -17.63 30.43 -28.16
N PHE A 431 -18.68 30.90 -27.48
CA PHE A 431 -18.71 30.94 -26.02
C PHE A 431 -18.51 29.54 -25.42
N SER A 432 -19.12 28.52 -26.02
CA SER A 432 -18.95 27.12 -25.59
C SER A 432 -17.48 26.68 -25.65
N PHE A 433 -16.75 27.05 -26.70
CA PHE A 433 -15.33 26.68 -26.83
C PHE A 433 -14.47 27.43 -25.82
N ILE A 434 -14.72 28.71 -25.58
CA ILE A 434 -14.04 29.48 -24.52
C ILE A 434 -14.31 28.85 -23.15
N ALA A 435 -15.56 28.47 -22.87
CA ALA A 435 -15.95 27.85 -21.61
C ALA A 435 -15.27 26.49 -21.38
N GLU A 436 -15.26 25.63 -22.39
CA GLU A 436 -14.57 24.34 -22.34
C GLU A 436 -13.05 24.51 -22.16
N ASN A 437 -12.42 25.37 -22.97
CA ASN A 437 -10.98 25.59 -22.91
C ASN A 437 -10.53 26.13 -21.54
N THR A 438 -11.24 27.13 -21.02
CA THR A 438 -10.92 27.72 -19.70
C THR A 438 -11.19 26.75 -18.55
N SER A 439 -12.22 25.91 -18.65
CA SER A 439 -12.46 24.81 -17.70
C SER A 439 -11.34 23.78 -17.73
N ASN A 440 -10.88 23.40 -18.91
CA ASN A 440 -9.78 22.44 -19.06
C ASN A 440 -8.46 22.99 -18.50
N ILE A 441 -8.20 24.29 -18.61
CA ILE A 441 -7.05 24.94 -17.97
C ILE A 441 -7.09 24.74 -16.45
N ILE A 442 -8.25 24.99 -15.80
CA ILE A 442 -8.43 24.81 -14.35
C ILE A 442 -8.32 23.34 -13.97
N LYS A 443 -9.03 22.45 -14.66
CA LYS A 443 -9.02 21.01 -14.39
C LYS A 443 -7.62 20.42 -14.45
N ASN A 444 -6.83 20.79 -15.47
CA ASN A 444 -5.45 20.36 -15.60
C ASN A 444 -4.56 20.88 -14.46
N ALA A 445 -4.81 22.10 -13.97
CA ALA A 445 -4.09 22.64 -12.83
C ALA A 445 -4.42 21.88 -11.54
N LEU A 446 -5.70 21.55 -11.30
CA LEU A 446 -6.13 20.74 -10.16
C LEU A 446 -5.51 19.33 -10.19
N VAL A 447 -5.53 18.65 -11.34
CA VAL A 447 -4.91 17.33 -11.50
C VAL A 447 -3.41 17.39 -11.19
N LYS A 448 -2.72 18.47 -11.57
CA LYS A 448 -1.29 18.65 -11.23
C LYS A 448 -1.06 18.86 -9.73
N ILE A 449 -1.91 19.64 -9.05
CA ILE A 449 -1.84 19.81 -7.58
C ILE A 449 -2.00 18.45 -6.90
N GLU A 450 -3.01 17.70 -7.29
CA GLU A 450 -3.33 16.39 -6.71
C GLU A 450 -2.23 15.37 -6.99
N TYR A 451 -1.66 15.39 -8.19
CA TYR A 451 -0.48 14.58 -8.51
C TYR A 451 0.71 14.94 -7.63
N PHE A 452 1.01 16.23 -7.47
CA PHE A 452 2.09 16.69 -6.60
C PHE A 452 1.86 16.28 -5.14
N GLU A 453 0.64 16.45 -4.63
CA GLU A 453 0.27 16.07 -3.26
C GLU A 453 0.46 14.58 -3.01
N LYS A 454 -0.03 13.73 -3.91
CA LYS A 454 0.15 12.27 -3.87
C LYS A 454 1.63 11.87 -3.84
N HIS A 455 2.49 12.64 -4.51
CA HIS A 455 3.92 12.33 -4.66
C HIS A 455 4.83 13.24 -3.84
N LYS A 456 4.28 14.02 -2.90
CA LYS A 456 4.98 15.10 -2.18
C LYS A 456 6.28 14.63 -1.53
N ASN A 457 6.21 13.46 -0.87
CA ASN A 457 7.34 12.89 -0.13
C ASN A 457 8.55 12.54 -1.01
N PHE A 458 8.31 12.17 -2.28
CA PHE A 458 9.38 11.81 -3.22
C PHE A 458 9.78 12.98 -4.13
N THR A 459 8.86 13.91 -4.42
CA THR A 459 9.09 15.00 -5.37
C THR A 459 10.27 15.88 -4.98
N GLY A 460 10.40 16.25 -3.70
CA GLY A 460 11.54 17.04 -3.23
C GLY A 460 12.89 16.35 -3.44
N LEU A 461 12.95 15.03 -3.22
CA LEU A 461 14.15 14.23 -3.50
C LEU A 461 14.44 14.19 -5.00
N ALA A 462 13.42 13.94 -5.82
CA ALA A 462 13.59 13.82 -7.27
C ALA A 462 14.14 15.11 -7.89
N VAL A 463 13.60 16.27 -7.50
CA VAL A 463 14.05 17.58 -7.99
C VAL A 463 15.47 17.87 -7.51
N LYS A 464 15.78 17.60 -6.23
CA LYS A 464 17.12 17.79 -5.69
C LYS A 464 18.16 16.94 -6.42
N VAL A 465 17.88 15.64 -6.60
CA VAL A 465 18.79 14.72 -7.29
C VAL A 465 18.99 15.15 -8.75
N TRP A 466 17.93 15.58 -9.43
CA TRP A 466 18.04 16.09 -10.79
C TRP A 466 18.96 17.32 -10.90
N ASP A 467 18.79 18.29 -10.00
CA ASP A 467 19.59 19.52 -9.98
C ASP A 467 21.07 19.19 -9.73
N GLU A 468 21.35 18.40 -8.68
CA GLU A 468 22.71 17.95 -8.34
C GLU A 468 23.38 17.19 -9.48
N TRP A 469 22.68 16.25 -10.14
CA TRP A 469 23.24 15.46 -11.24
C TRP A 469 23.48 16.29 -12.50
N THR A 470 22.62 17.28 -12.76
CA THR A 470 22.77 18.16 -13.92
C THR A 470 24.03 19.02 -13.79
N ASP A 471 24.25 19.60 -12.61
CA ASP A 471 25.43 20.42 -12.35
C ASP A 471 26.70 19.57 -12.27
N ASP A 472 26.63 18.41 -11.64
CA ASP A 472 27.72 17.44 -11.57
C ASP A 472 28.20 17.00 -12.97
N TYR A 473 27.27 16.66 -13.88
CA TYR A 473 27.66 16.25 -15.23
C TYR A 473 28.29 17.39 -16.05
N LYS A 474 27.83 18.64 -15.85
CA LYS A 474 28.47 19.83 -16.45
C LYS A 474 29.87 20.08 -15.87
N ALA A 475 30.05 19.87 -14.57
CA ALA A 475 31.35 19.97 -13.91
C ALA A 475 32.30 18.85 -14.35
N PHE A 476 31.78 17.63 -14.58
CA PHE A 476 32.54 16.51 -15.11
C PHE A 476 33.18 16.85 -16.47
N LYS A 477 32.39 17.47 -17.38
CA LYS A 477 32.84 17.83 -18.73
C LYS A 477 33.82 19.00 -18.78
N THR A 478 34.00 19.71 -17.65
CA THR A 478 34.89 20.86 -17.55
C THR A 478 35.98 20.62 -16.50
N ALA A 479 35.65 20.75 -15.22
CA ALA A 479 36.59 20.65 -14.10
C ALA A 479 37.28 19.28 -14.02
N LYS A 480 36.55 18.16 -14.13
CA LYS A 480 37.15 16.82 -14.06
C LYS A 480 38.00 16.48 -15.28
N LYS A 481 37.60 16.95 -16.47
CA LYS A 481 38.44 16.86 -17.67
C LYS A 481 39.78 17.58 -17.48
N GLU A 482 39.74 18.80 -16.96
CA GLU A 482 40.95 19.59 -16.73
C GLU A 482 41.81 18.99 -15.61
N GLU A 483 41.19 18.41 -14.57
CA GLU A 483 41.89 17.68 -13.52
C GLU A 483 42.67 16.49 -14.09
N LEU A 484 42.03 15.65 -14.92
CA LEU A 484 42.70 14.53 -15.58
C LEU A 484 43.85 14.99 -16.48
N LYS A 485 43.61 16.04 -17.27
CA LYS A 485 44.63 16.64 -18.15
C LYS A 485 45.86 17.04 -17.35
N ASN A 486 45.69 17.84 -16.29
CA ASN A 486 46.81 18.30 -15.47
C ASN A 486 47.57 17.11 -14.84
N LEU A 487 46.84 16.13 -14.30
CA LEU A 487 47.43 14.92 -13.69
C LEU A 487 48.26 14.09 -14.66
N CYS A 488 47.92 14.12 -15.94
CA CYS A 488 48.60 13.39 -17.02
C CYS A 488 49.79 14.20 -17.57
N GLU A 489 49.58 15.48 -17.87
CA GLU A 489 50.63 16.36 -18.42
C GLU A 489 51.79 16.56 -17.41
N ASP A 490 51.49 16.66 -16.10
CA ASP A 490 52.50 16.75 -15.04
C ASP A 490 53.44 15.53 -15.01
N ASP A 491 52.94 14.36 -15.40
CA ASP A 491 53.69 13.10 -15.46
C ASP A 491 54.18 12.77 -16.88
N GLY A 492 54.06 13.71 -17.82
CA GLY A 492 54.54 13.58 -19.19
C GLY A 492 53.74 12.61 -20.07
N ILE A 493 52.48 12.33 -19.75
CA ILE A 493 51.58 11.50 -20.56
C ILE A 493 51.03 12.32 -21.72
N GLU A 494 51.12 11.77 -22.95
CA GLU A 494 50.74 12.46 -24.17
C GLU A 494 49.23 12.76 -24.25
N GLN A 495 48.89 13.86 -24.94
CA GLN A 495 47.51 14.34 -25.09
C GLN A 495 46.60 13.27 -25.70
N GLU A 496 47.06 12.59 -26.74
CA GLU A 496 46.31 11.57 -27.45
C GLU A 496 45.90 10.41 -26.52
N ILE A 497 46.68 10.15 -25.48
CA ILE A 497 46.45 9.04 -24.54
C ILE A 497 45.40 9.43 -23.50
N TRP A 498 45.59 10.56 -22.79
CA TRP A 498 44.63 10.94 -21.76
C TRP A 498 43.29 11.39 -22.35
N GLU A 499 43.26 11.90 -23.59
CA GLU A 499 42.02 12.18 -24.31
C GLU A 499 41.24 10.88 -24.59
N CYS A 500 41.91 9.80 -25.01
CA CYS A 500 41.27 8.48 -25.16
C CYS A 500 40.68 7.99 -23.82
N TRP A 501 41.40 8.19 -22.71
CA TRP A 501 40.89 7.82 -21.39
C TRP A 501 39.66 8.64 -21.01
N PHE A 502 39.68 9.94 -21.27
CA PHE A 502 38.54 10.81 -21.03
C PHE A 502 37.34 10.44 -21.90
N GLU A 503 37.56 10.03 -23.16
CA GLU A 503 36.49 9.55 -24.02
C GLU A 503 35.82 8.30 -23.45
N ASP A 504 36.60 7.33 -22.98
CA ASP A 504 36.07 6.11 -22.36
C ASP A 504 35.38 6.42 -21.03
N TRP A 505 35.93 7.33 -20.23
CA TRP A 505 35.30 7.82 -19.01
C TRP A 505 33.96 8.50 -19.31
N ASN A 506 33.91 9.35 -20.33
CA ASN A 506 32.69 10.03 -20.76
C ASN A 506 31.61 9.04 -21.22
N LYS A 507 31.98 8.00 -21.98
CA LYS A 507 31.05 6.93 -22.39
C LYS A 507 30.46 6.23 -21.16
N ASN A 508 31.30 5.85 -20.20
CA ASN A 508 30.85 5.21 -18.97
C ASN A 508 29.92 6.13 -18.16
N ARG A 509 30.27 7.41 -18.00
CA ARG A 509 29.44 8.39 -17.28
C ARG A 509 28.11 8.64 -17.97
N LEU A 510 28.08 8.75 -19.30
CA LEU A 510 26.84 8.94 -20.05
C LEU A 510 25.88 7.75 -19.90
N VAL A 511 26.38 6.52 -19.83
CA VAL A 511 25.54 5.33 -19.57
C VAL A 511 24.86 5.43 -18.21
N VAL A 512 25.57 5.88 -17.18
CA VAL A 512 25.03 6.10 -15.83
C VAL A 512 23.98 7.21 -15.84
N GLU A 513 24.25 8.34 -16.50
CA GLU A 513 23.30 9.46 -16.63
C GLU A 513 21.96 9.05 -17.25
N LYS A 514 21.99 8.15 -18.24
CA LYS A 514 20.78 7.66 -18.91
C LYS A 514 19.85 6.87 -17.97
N GLN A 515 20.34 6.36 -16.84
CA GLN A 515 19.52 5.59 -15.88
C GLN A 515 18.77 6.47 -14.87
N LEU A 516 19.11 7.76 -14.74
CA LEU A 516 18.55 8.61 -13.71
C LEU A 516 17.04 8.83 -13.87
N LEU A 517 16.61 9.28 -15.05
CA LEU A 517 15.21 9.61 -15.31
C LEU A 517 14.28 8.39 -15.18
N PRO A 518 14.62 7.19 -15.74
CA PRO A 518 13.83 5.98 -15.54
C PRO A 518 13.59 5.62 -14.06
N LEU A 519 14.61 5.76 -13.19
CA LEU A 519 14.46 5.52 -11.75
C LEU A 519 13.53 6.53 -11.08
N ILE A 520 13.63 7.80 -11.46
CA ILE A 520 12.77 8.87 -10.95
C ILE A 520 11.32 8.66 -11.40
N GLU A 521 11.08 8.37 -12.68
CA GLU A 521 9.75 8.03 -13.20
C GLU A 521 9.14 6.85 -12.45
N ARG A 522 9.95 5.82 -12.17
CA ARG A 522 9.50 4.65 -11.42
C ARG A 522 9.15 5.00 -9.97
N GLY A 523 9.94 5.85 -9.32
CA GLY A 523 9.64 6.36 -7.97
C GLY A 523 8.37 7.21 -7.92
N LEU A 524 8.11 8.00 -8.97
CA LEU A 524 6.89 8.79 -9.09
C LEU A 524 5.65 7.96 -9.39
N LYS A 525 5.76 6.78 -10.04
CA LYS A 525 4.61 5.89 -10.23
C LYS A 525 4.10 5.25 -8.93
N GLY A 526 4.92 5.20 -7.87
CA GLY A 526 4.54 4.61 -6.58
C GLY A 526 4.54 3.08 -6.54
N ASP A 527 4.92 2.41 -7.64
CA ASP A 527 4.83 0.94 -7.82
C ASP A 527 5.92 0.13 -7.10
N ILE A 528 6.72 0.73 -6.21
CA ILE A 528 7.79 0.04 -5.49
C ILE A 528 7.54 0.17 -4.00
N ILE A 529 6.88 -0.86 -3.46
CA ILE A 529 6.74 -1.23 -2.04
C ILE A 529 7.00 -0.05 -1.09
N THR A 530 6.02 0.83 -0.96
CA THR A 530 5.83 1.62 0.26
C THR A 530 4.96 0.80 1.20
N ASN A 531 5.42 -0.39 1.58
CA ASN A 531 4.80 -1.03 2.74
C ASN A 531 5.38 -0.30 3.94
N GLU A 532 4.51 0.45 4.59
CA GLU A 532 4.56 0.81 5.99
C GLU A 532 5.47 -0.15 6.76
N VAL A 533 6.69 0.29 7.03
CA VAL A 533 7.55 -0.37 8.00
C VAL A 533 7.01 0.05 9.36
N GLN A 534 6.01 -0.68 9.86
CA GLN A 534 5.90 -0.90 11.29
C GLN A 534 6.78 -2.11 11.63
N ALA A 535 8.03 -1.84 11.99
CA ALA A 535 8.83 -2.62 12.93
C ALA A 535 10.21 -1.96 13.03
N ASP A 536 10.61 -1.67 14.26
CA ASP A 536 11.84 -1.04 14.71
C ASP A 536 11.99 0.47 14.49
N SER A 537 11.84 1.16 15.62
CA SER A 537 12.45 2.46 15.91
C SER A 537 13.89 2.52 15.39
N ASP A 538 14.19 3.59 14.66
CA ASP A 538 15.49 4.06 14.13
C ASP A 538 15.93 3.73 12.69
N VAL A 539 15.19 2.96 11.90
CA VAL A 539 15.47 2.86 10.45
C VAL A 539 14.42 3.62 9.66
N ARG A 540 14.71 4.91 9.36
CA ARG A 540 13.92 5.74 8.42
C ARG A 540 13.56 4.89 7.20
N SER A 541 12.27 4.73 6.94
CA SER A 541 11.71 4.00 5.80
C SER A 541 12.28 4.54 4.49
N SER A 542 13.42 4.01 4.05
CA SER A 542 14.11 4.44 2.85
C SER A 542 13.44 3.76 1.66
N ASN A 543 12.69 4.54 0.90
CA ASN A 543 12.14 4.15 -0.40
C ASN A 543 13.23 3.43 -1.22
N VAL A 544 12.93 2.25 -1.77
CA VAL A 544 13.86 1.45 -2.57
C VAL A 544 14.50 2.26 -3.69
N ILE A 545 13.73 3.15 -4.33
CA ILE A 545 14.26 4.05 -5.37
C ILE A 545 15.34 4.96 -4.82
N ARG A 546 15.20 5.45 -3.57
CA ARG A 546 16.25 6.24 -2.94
C ARG A 546 17.54 5.44 -2.79
N LYS A 547 17.45 4.17 -2.33
CA LYS A 547 18.63 3.29 -2.23
C LYS A 547 19.27 3.05 -3.60
N LEU A 548 18.47 2.88 -4.65
CA LEU A 548 18.96 2.72 -6.01
C LEU A 548 19.64 3.99 -6.54
N LEU A 549 19.10 5.17 -6.26
CA LEU A 549 19.72 6.45 -6.61
C LEU A 549 21.04 6.67 -5.85
N GLU A 550 21.09 6.33 -4.57
CA GLU A 550 22.31 6.38 -3.75
C GLU A 550 23.36 5.39 -4.28
N LEU A 551 22.96 4.15 -4.60
CA LEU A 551 23.87 3.15 -5.18
C LEU A 551 24.40 3.57 -6.56
N LEU A 552 23.55 4.14 -7.41
CA LEU A 552 23.96 4.64 -8.72
C LEU A 552 24.93 5.82 -8.59
N LYS A 553 24.73 6.69 -7.59
CA LYS A 553 25.67 7.76 -7.25
C LYS A 553 27.03 7.20 -6.81
N THR A 554 27.06 6.19 -5.94
CA THR A 554 28.32 5.55 -5.52
C THR A 554 29.04 4.89 -6.70
N TYR A 555 28.31 4.19 -7.58
CA TYR A 555 28.91 3.60 -8.78
C TYR A 555 29.55 4.65 -9.69
N LYS A 556 28.86 5.77 -9.88
CA LYS A 556 29.35 6.94 -10.63
C LYS A 556 30.64 7.49 -10.03
N GLU A 557 30.68 7.69 -8.71
CA GLU A 557 31.85 8.19 -7.98
C GLU A 557 33.04 7.22 -8.09
N ASN A 558 32.82 5.92 -7.94
CA ASN A 558 33.89 4.92 -8.11
C ASN A 558 34.48 4.90 -9.54
N ILE A 559 33.67 5.16 -10.56
CA ILE A 559 34.18 5.33 -11.94
C ILE A 559 35.05 6.57 -12.02
N ASP A 560 34.59 7.70 -11.44
CA ASP A 560 35.34 8.95 -11.43
C ASP A 560 36.70 8.78 -10.72
N ASP A 561 36.70 8.10 -9.56
CA ASP A 561 37.91 7.81 -8.77
C ASP A 561 38.87 6.89 -9.53
N PHE A 562 38.38 5.88 -10.25
CA PHE A 562 39.24 5.02 -11.08
C PHE A 562 40.04 5.84 -12.10
N TYR A 563 39.40 6.76 -12.83
CA TYR A 563 40.09 7.55 -13.85
C TYR A 563 41.07 8.58 -13.27
N ILE A 564 40.74 9.16 -12.12
CA ILE A 564 41.57 10.19 -11.48
C ILE A 564 42.72 9.59 -10.66
N GLU A 565 42.47 8.51 -9.92
CA GLU A 565 43.40 7.97 -8.92
C GLU A 565 44.18 6.74 -9.41
N GLU A 566 43.54 5.84 -10.16
CA GLU A 566 44.11 4.51 -10.48
C GLU A 566 44.65 4.40 -11.92
N ARG A 567 43.92 4.97 -12.89
CA ARG A 567 44.16 4.80 -14.33
C ARG A 567 45.58 5.12 -14.74
N LYS A 568 46.14 6.21 -14.20
CA LYS A 568 47.51 6.65 -14.43
C LYS A 568 48.54 5.62 -13.97
N GLY A 569 48.35 5.05 -12.78
CA GLY A 569 49.27 4.05 -12.22
C GLY A 569 49.30 2.76 -13.05
N ILE A 570 48.16 2.36 -13.62
CA ILE A 570 48.08 1.22 -14.55
C ILE A 570 48.90 1.50 -15.80
N TYR A 571 48.76 2.67 -16.41
CA TYR A 571 49.53 3.05 -17.60
C TYR A 571 51.04 3.05 -17.32
N GLN A 572 51.48 3.73 -16.26
CA GLN A 572 52.89 3.83 -15.88
C GLN A 572 53.54 2.46 -15.65
N LYS A 573 52.77 1.48 -15.16
CA LYS A 573 53.26 0.11 -14.95
C LYS A 573 53.61 -0.61 -16.24
N PHE A 574 52.89 -0.36 -17.33
CA PHE A 574 52.97 -1.16 -18.57
C PHE A 574 53.54 -0.42 -19.79
N ALA A 575 53.58 0.92 -19.79
CA ALA A 575 53.97 1.75 -20.94
C ALA A 575 55.33 1.41 -21.59
N PHE A 576 56.27 0.82 -20.84
CA PHE A 576 57.61 0.45 -21.34
C PHE A 576 57.85 -1.07 -21.46
N GLN A 577 56.80 -1.88 -21.32
CA GLN A 577 56.90 -3.34 -21.42
C GLN A 577 56.59 -3.85 -22.83
N SER A 578 57.24 -4.93 -23.26
CA SER A 578 56.92 -5.58 -24.54
C SER A 578 55.52 -6.20 -24.47
N GLY A 579 54.60 -5.76 -25.35
CA GLY A 579 53.17 -6.11 -25.26
C GLY A 579 52.41 -5.35 -24.17
N GLY A 580 53.00 -4.28 -23.63
CA GLY A 580 52.45 -3.46 -22.55
C GLY A 580 51.06 -2.89 -22.86
N ASP A 581 50.79 -2.45 -24.09
CA ASP A 581 49.50 -1.87 -24.49
C ASP A 581 48.32 -2.83 -24.27
N LEU A 582 48.50 -4.12 -24.56
CA LEU A 582 47.48 -5.15 -24.33
C LEU A 582 47.30 -5.42 -22.83
N GLN A 583 48.39 -5.45 -22.07
CA GLN A 583 48.36 -5.70 -20.62
C GLN A 583 47.71 -4.55 -19.87
N GLU A 584 48.03 -3.31 -20.26
CA GLU A 584 47.42 -2.08 -19.78
C GLU A 584 45.90 -2.14 -19.98
N LYS A 585 45.47 -2.40 -21.22
CA LYS A 585 44.05 -2.52 -21.56
C LYS A 585 43.34 -3.59 -20.72
N PHE A 586 43.91 -4.79 -20.60
CA PHE A 586 43.31 -5.86 -19.79
C PHE A 586 43.22 -5.50 -18.30
N GLU A 587 44.24 -4.87 -17.74
CA GLU A 587 44.23 -4.45 -16.33
C GLU A 587 43.19 -3.36 -16.09
N SER A 588 43.12 -2.35 -16.98
CA SER A 588 42.12 -1.28 -16.92
C SER A 588 40.69 -1.82 -17.03
N GLU A 589 40.42 -2.71 -17.99
CA GLU A 589 39.12 -3.37 -18.12
C GLU A 589 38.80 -4.25 -16.90
N SER A 590 39.79 -4.93 -16.33
CA SER A 590 39.65 -5.75 -15.12
C SER A 590 39.26 -4.92 -13.88
N GLN A 591 39.87 -3.76 -13.67
CA GLN A 591 39.52 -2.88 -12.55
C GLN A 591 38.11 -2.29 -12.72
N LEU A 592 37.75 -1.81 -13.93
CA LEU A 592 36.39 -1.36 -14.23
C LEU A 592 35.35 -2.47 -14.07
N TYR A 593 35.71 -3.71 -14.42
CA TYR A 593 34.86 -4.88 -14.18
C TYR A 593 34.63 -5.14 -12.70
N LYS A 594 35.66 -4.99 -11.83
CA LYS A 594 35.48 -5.13 -10.38
C LYS A 594 34.53 -4.07 -9.82
N ILE A 595 34.64 -2.82 -10.26
CA ILE A 595 33.71 -1.74 -9.86
C ILE A 595 32.28 -2.10 -10.27
N THR A 596 32.10 -2.61 -11.50
CA THR A 596 30.80 -3.05 -12.01
C THR A 596 30.25 -4.26 -11.26
N SER A 597 31.09 -5.24 -10.94
CA SER A 597 30.72 -6.42 -10.14
C SER A 597 30.27 -6.00 -8.74
N GLY A 598 31.00 -5.10 -8.08
CA GLY A 598 30.63 -4.57 -6.76
C GLY A 598 29.26 -3.86 -6.79
N PHE A 599 29.01 -3.05 -7.82
CA PHE A 599 27.69 -2.45 -8.03
C PHE A 599 26.59 -3.51 -8.20
N GLN A 600 26.83 -4.56 -9.00
CA GLN A 600 25.87 -5.64 -9.19
C GLN A 600 25.58 -6.42 -7.91
N GLU A 601 26.60 -6.68 -7.09
CA GLU A 601 26.45 -7.35 -5.79
C GLU A 601 25.58 -6.54 -4.82
N GLU A 602 25.83 -5.23 -4.70
CA GLU A 602 24.99 -4.35 -3.87
C GLU A 602 23.56 -4.23 -4.42
N LEU A 603 23.40 -4.15 -5.74
CA LEU A 603 22.09 -4.15 -6.37
C LEU A 603 21.31 -5.43 -6.06
N GLN A 604 21.98 -6.59 -6.12
CA GLN A 604 21.38 -7.88 -5.75
C GLN A 604 20.93 -7.90 -4.29
N LYS A 605 21.72 -7.34 -3.36
CA LYS A 605 21.33 -7.23 -1.94
C LYS A 605 20.04 -6.42 -1.77
N ILE A 606 19.90 -5.30 -2.48
CA ILE A 606 18.66 -4.50 -2.48
C ILE A 606 17.50 -5.35 -3.01
N ILE A 607 17.66 -6.03 -4.16
CA ILE A 607 16.61 -6.86 -4.76
C ILE A 607 16.17 -8.00 -3.81
N PHE A 608 17.11 -8.74 -3.23
CA PHE A 608 16.80 -9.85 -2.33
C PHE A 608 16.11 -9.42 -1.03
N SER A 609 16.40 -8.21 -0.54
CA SER A 609 15.72 -7.65 0.62
C SER A 609 14.20 -7.49 0.39
N LEU A 610 13.78 -7.26 -0.85
CA LEU A 610 12.36 -7.12 -1.23
C LEU A 610 11.63 -8.47 -1.28
N ILE A 611 12.33 -9.52 -1.71
CA ILE A 611 11.75 -10.87 -1.81
C ILE A 611 11.43 -11.43 -0.42
N ARG A 612 12.30 -11.19 0.58
CA ARG A 612 12.08 -11.64 1.97
C ARG A 612 10.83 -11.02 2.61
N LEU A 613 10.48 -9.79 2.25
CA LEU A 613 9.28 -9.13 2.76
C LEU A 613 8.00 -9.77 2.20
N LYS A 614 7.98 -10.17 0.92
CA LYS A 614 6.78 -10.77 0.30
C LYS A 614 6.38 -12.11 0.94
N ILE A 615 7.36 -12.87 1.43
CA ILE A 615 7.14 -14.15 2.12
C ILE A 615 6.60 -13.94 3.55
N ARG A 616 7.05 -12.89 4.24
CA ARG A 616 6.60 -12.57 5.63
C ARG A 616 5.12 -12.16 5.74
N TYR A 617 4.51 -11.68 4.66
CA TYR A 617 3.10 -11.28 4.60
C TYR A 617 2.20 -12.33 3.92
N SER A 618 2.74 -13.51 3.59
CA SER A 618 2.00 -14.63 3.00
C SER A 618 1.77 -15.80 3.98
N PHE A 619 2.06 -15.57 5.26
CA PHE A 619 1.75 -16.41 6.41
C PHE A 619 1.06 -15.52 7.45
#